data_AF-A0A971Y5M7-F1
#
_entry.id   AF-A0A971Y5M7-F1
#
_cell.length_a   1.000
_cell.length_b   1.000
_cell.length_c   1.000
_cell.angle_alpha   90.00
_cell.angle_beta   90.00
_cell.angle_gamma   90.00
#
_symmetry.space_group_name_H-M   'P 1'
#
loop_
_entity.id
_entity.type
_entity.pdbx_description
1 polymer ?
#
loop_
_entity_poly.entity_id
_entity_poly.type
_entity_poly.pdbx_seq_one_letter_code
_entity_poly.pdbx_strand_id
1 'polypeptide(L)'
;MENSTKIHQAVILAAGERKDFNKPAAFLEIEETVIIKRLLKILKDKGLEKIIIVVGYKSEYFDRLDPNDLEILYSDRFKWTGSMHSLSLVENYIDEDFLLIDGDLIFEERAIDYLLKTKNKNTLVIVNESGQGGEKLVETRNKNVFRISKDIHQLSSIDGEFIGLSRIAIDTYRDMLKDFKSSKNPYLHYEYVLMNVKNSHDIGYGKIDELVWSQLDTQRDLENLKSQIYPRLKKREAQFRQAQIKNIFLEIMGDQYEIEGKIEKLGGMNNNNYKVSTNLRDYVLRLPGRGSNESVNRDSEAFNSSVAREMGIDCKTVYFDEKSGLKITEYIEEAETLNVKTARREDNMEHMAGTLNILHHSGRSFYRDFEPFKEMEEYINTARREDTTLLENYENLDGTLAFLKSEIKRQKIDYVPCHLDAWPENFVKGTQQIYLIDWEYSANYDKLWDVVSIGLECEYTEDEAELFYSKYFGRNPSAQELERMDILRILMDIYWSLWAASKVASGESDLLGYSIQRYARGISNIKLLK
;
A
#
# COMPACT_ATOMS: atom_id res chain seq x y z
N MET A 1 27.35 3.16 -2.46
CA MET A 1 26.87 2.21 -1.43
C MET A 1 26.63 0.89 -2.13
N GLU A 2 27.32 -0.18 -1.76
CA GLU A 2 27.14 -1.50 -2.39
C GLU A 2 25.70 -1.98 -2.20
N ASN A 3 25.04 -2.32 -3.32
CA ASN A 3 23.68 -2.85 -3.36
C ASN A 3 23.57 -4.07 -2.44
N SER A 4 22.88 -3.94 -1.30
CA SER A 4 22.29 -5.13 -0.66
C SER A 4 21.30 -5.69 -1.68
N THR A 5 21.44 -6.96 -2.08
CA THR A 5 20.43 -7.63 -2.90
C THR A 5 19.08 -7.49 -2.19
N LYS A 6 18.19 -6.71 -2.80
CA LYS A 6 16.82 -6.50 -2.34
C LYS A 6 16.12 -7.84 -2.47
N ILE A 7 15.48 -8.29 -1.39
CA ILE A 7 14.70 -9.53 -1.36
C ILE A 7 13.30 -9.18 -1.83
N HIS A 8 12.73 -10.01 -2.72
CA HIS A 8 11.38 -9.84 -3.23
C HIS A 8 10.45 -11.00 -2.86
N GLN A 9 10.97 -12.07 -2.22
CA GLN A 9 10.20 -13.30 -1.93
C GLN A 9 10.06 -13.62 -0.43
N ALA A 10 8.93 -14.21 -0.05
CA ALA A 10 8.67 -14.74 1.29
C ALA A 10 7.99 -16.11 1.25
N VAL A 11 8.29 -16.94 2.24
CA VAL A 11 7.66 -18.24 2.50
C VAL A 11 7.02 -18.21 3.88
N ILE A 12 5.73 -18.53 3.92
CA ILE A 12 4.96 -18.67 5.15
C ILE A 12 4.64 -20.15 5.35
N LEU A 13 5.11 -20.73 6.45
CA LEU A 13 4.81 -22.11 6.83
C LEU A 13 3.58 -22.14 7.74
N ALA A 14 2.42 -22.47 7.19
CA ALA A 14 1.12 -22.45 7.88
C ALA A 14 0.40 -23.82 7.89
N ALA A 15 1.15 -24.92 7.70
CA ALA A 15 0.56 -26.25 7.56
C ALA A 15 0.13 -26.92 8.87
N GLY A 16 0.64 -26.46 10.02
CA GLY A 16 0.46 -27.11 11.31
C GLY A 16 -0.94 -26.97 11.93
N GLU A 17 -1.37 -28.00 12.64
CA GLU A 17 -2.58 -27.97 13.49
C GLU A 17 -2.24 -27.46 14.90
N ARG A 18 -3.16 -26.71 15.51
CA ARG A 18 -3.14 -26.35 16.93
C ARG A 18 -4.40 -26.89 17.58
N LYS A 19 -4.23 -27.75 18.58
CA LYS A 19 -5.34 -28.54 19.16
C LYS A 19 -6.43 -27.68 19.82
N ASP A 20 -6.06 -26.49 20.29
CA ASP A 20 -6.97 -25.56 20.96
C ASP A 20 -7.85 -24.79 19.97
N PHE A 21 -7.53 -24.80 18.67
CA PHE A 21 -8.25 -24.01 17.67
C PHE A 21 -9.00 -24.90 16.69
N ASN A 22 -10.21 -24.47 16.33
CA ASN A 22 -11.03 -25.12 15.32
C ASN A 22 -10.76 -24.60 13.89
N LYS A 23 -9.75 -23.75 13.70
CA LYS A 23 -9.31 -23.17 12.43
C LYS A 23 -7.79 -22.95 12.48
N PRO A 24 -7.11 -22.74 11.34
CA PRO A 24 -5.68 -22.47 11.33
C PRO A 24 -5.35 -21.24 12.20
N ALA A 25 -4.24 -21.27 12.94
CA ALA A 25 -3.83 -20.14 13.79
C ALA A 25 -3.71 -18.83 13.00
N ALA A 26 -3.24 -18.92 11.75
CA ALA A 26 -3.16 -17.83 10.79
C ALA A 26 -4.52 -17.12 10.52
N PHE A 27 -5.65 -17.80 10.77
CA PHE A 27 -7.01 -17.29 10.58
C PHE A 27 -7.73 -16.89 11.89
N LEU A 28 -6.98 -16.79 12.98
CA LEU A 28 -7.49 -16.19 14.21
C LEU A 28 -7.66 -14.67 14.03
N GLU A 29 -8.70 -14.14 14.67
CA GLU A 29 -9.12 -12.74 14.55
C GLU A 29 -8.57 -11.92 15.71
N ILE A 30 -8.12 -10.69 15.42
CA ILE A 30 -7.61 -9.72 16.37
C ILE A 30 -8.17 -8.35 15.99
N GLU A 31 -8.98 -7.76 16.88
CA GLU A 31 -9.75 -6.54 16.58
C GLU A 31 -10.48 -6.67 15.22
N GLU A 32 -10.19 -5.79 14.27
CA GLU A 32 -10.82 -5.71 12.95
C GLU A 32 -10.04 -6.47 11.85
N THR A 33 -9.02 -7.25 12.22
CA THR A 33 -8.16 -7.95 11.25
C THR A 33 -7.95 -9.43 11.57
N VAL A 34 -7.35 -10.13 10.61
CA VAL A 34 -6.98 -11.55 10.70
C VAL A 34 -5.46 -11.63 10.61
N ILE A 35 -4.84 -12.55 11.36
CA ILE A 35 -3.37 -12.63 11.48
C ILE A 35 -2.67 -12.74 10.13
N ILE A 36 -3.11 -13.66 9.27
CA ILE A 36 -2.52 -13.84 7.95
C ILE A 36 -2.69 -12.59 7.08
N LYS A 37 -3.85 -11.91 7.14
CA LYS A 37 -4.07 -10.67 6.40
C LYS A 37 -3.13 -9.57 6.87
N ARG A 38 -2.90 -9.46 8.18
CA ARG A 38 -1.90 -8.54 8.74
C ARG A 38 -0.49 -8.88 8.27
N LEU A 39 -0.07 -10.15 8.33
CA LEU A 39 1.25 -10.59 7.88
C LEU A 39 1.46 -10.28 6.39
N LEU A 40 0.51 -10.67 5.53
CA LEU A 40 0.54 -10.39 4.10
C LEU A 40 0.62 -8.89 3.82
N LYS A 41 -0.19 -8.09 4.54
CA LYS A 41 -0.10 -6.64 4.46
C LYS A 41 1.30 -6.14 4.81
N ILE A 42 1.97 -6.67 5.81
CA ILE A 42 3.34 -6.25 6.19
C ILE A 42 4.40 -6.70 5.18
N LEU A 43 4.24 -7.87 4.56
CA LEU A 43 5.20 -8.33 3.54
C LEU A 43 5.06 -7.49 2.27
N LYS A 44 3.82 -7.29 1.80
CA LYS A 44 3.51 -6.36 0.71
C LYS A 44 3.98 -4.95 1.10
N ASP A 45 3.58 -4.46 2.30
CA ASP A 45 4.28 -3.52 3.21
C ASP A 45 5.65 -3.03 2.71
N LYS A 46 6.55 -4.01 2.66
CA LYS A 46 8.00 -3.86 2.54
C LYS A 46 8.53 -4.22 1.15
N GLY A 47 7.64 -4.44 0.17
CA GLY A 47 7.98 -4.70 -1.22
C GLY A 47 8.32 -6.17 -1.50
N LEU A 48 7.76 -7.11 -0.73
CA LEU A 48 7.80 -8.53 -1.08
C LEU A 48 6.62 -8.84 -1.99
N GLU A 49 6.94 -9.18 -3.23
CA GLU A 49 6.00 -9.34 -4.34
C GLU A 49 5.59 -10.81 -4.46
N LYS A 50 6.54 -11.75 -4.33
CA LYS A 50 6.25 -13.18 -4.41
C LYS A 50 6.10 -13.80 -3.04
N ILE A 51 4.88 -14.12 -2.63
CA ILE A 51 4.61 -14.73 -1.33
C ILE A 51 4.07 -16.15 -1.52
N ILE A 52 4.78 -17.14 -0.97
CA ILE A 52 4.41 -18.55 -1.02
C ILE A 52 3.91 -18.97 0.35
N ILE A 53 2.76 -19.62 0.43
CA ILE A 53 2.16 -20.11 1.67
C ILE A 53 2.03 -21.63 1.59
N VAL A 54 2.69 -22.34 2.49
CA VAL A 54 2.54 -23.78 2.60
C VAL A 54 1.49 -24.11 3.65
N VAL A 55 0.38 -24.71 3.22
CA VAL A 55 -0.83 -24.97 4.01
C VAL A 55 -1.05 -26.46 4.23
N GLY A 56 -1.90 -26.83 5.19
CA GLY A 56 -2.12 -28.23 5.58
C GLY A 56 -3.41 -28.38 6.36
N TYR A 57 -3.36 -28.18 7.67
CA TYR A 57 -4.56 -28.18 8.50
C TYR A 57 -5.60 -27.17 8.00
N LYS A 58 -6.79 -27.65 7.67
CA LYS A 58 -7.94 -26.84 7.19
C LYS A 58 -7.54 -25.83 6.10
N SER A 59 -6.86 -26.31 5.07
CA SER A 59 -6.34 -25.48 3.98
C SER A 59 -7.42 -24.69 3.24
N GLU A 60 -8.68 -25.12 3.29
CA GLU A 60 -9.83 -24.43 2.67
C GLU A 60 -10.06 -23.00 3.19
N TYR A 61 -9.44 -22.63 4.32
CA TYR A 61 -9.45 -21.23 4.79
C TYR A 61 -8.60 -20.33 3.91
N PHE A 62 -7.49 -20.84 3.37
CA PHE A 62 -6.53 -20.08 2.56
C PHE A 62 -7.04 -19.82 1.15
N ASP A 63 -7.98 -20.63 0.66
CA ASP A 63 -8.68 -20.38 -0.61
C ASP A 63 -9.51 -19.08 -0.61
N ARG A 64 -9.71 -18.46 0.57
CA ARG A 64 -10.37 -17.15 0.74
C ARG A 64 -9.41 -15.96 0.62
N LEU A 65 -8.12 -16.23 0.49
CA LEU A 65 -7.12 -15.19 0.23
C LEU A 65 -7.10 -14.87 -1.26
N ASP A 66 -6.76 -13.63 -1.59
CA ASP A 66 -6.61 -13.19 -2.96
C ASP A 66 -5.47 -13.96 -3.66
N PRO A 67 -5.75 -14.73 -4.73
CA PRO A 67 -4.76 -15.58 -5.37
C PRO A 67 -3.71 -14.82 -6.19
N ASN A 68 -3.95 -13.56 -6.54
CA ASN A 68 -3.19 -12.88 -7.60
C ASN A 68 -1.70 -12.63 -7.25
N ASP A 69 -1.36 -12.58 -5.95
CA ASP A 69 0.03 -12.41 -5.47
C ASP A 69 0.53 -13.58 -4.59
N LEU A 70 -0.24 -14.67 -4.49
CA LEU A 70 0.00 -15.73 -3.52
C LEU A 70 0.10 -17.09 -4.19
N GLU A 71 1.22 -17.78 -3.97
CA GLU A 71 1.34 -19.19 -4.33
C GLU A 71 1.00 -20.07 -3.11
N ILE A 72 -0.14 -20.75 -3.16
CA ILE A 72 -0.58 -21.65 -2.08
C ILE A 72 -0.16 -23.09 -2.42
N LEU A 73 0.67 -23.70 -1.57
CA LEU A 73 1.13 -25.08 -1.71
C LEU A 73 0.57 -25.96 -0.60
N TYR A 74 0.11 -27.16 -0.94
CA TYR A 74 -0.56 -28.05 0.00
C TYR A 74 0.38 -29.15 0.51
N SER A 75 0.50 -29.25 1.82
CA SER A 75 1.27 -30.26 2.53
C SER A 75 0.34 -31.36 3.04
N ASP A 76 -0.05 -32.30 2.18
CA ASP A 76 -0.99 -33.40 2.51
C ASP A 76 -0.55 -34.27 3.69
N ARG A 77 0.76 -34.29 3.98
CA ARG A 77 1.36 -35.10 5.04
C ARG A 77 1.65 -34.34 6.33
N PHE A 78 1.13 -33.10 6.49
CA PHE A 78 1.44 -32.20 7.61
C PHE A 78 1.32 -32.84 9.01
N LYS A 79 0.43 -33.83 9.17
CA LYS A 79 0.23 -34.57 10.44
C LYS A 79 1.40 -35.48 10.83
N TRP A 80 2.21 -35.91 9.86
CA TRP A 80 3.28 -36.90 10.03
C TRP A 80 4.65 -36.39 9.59
N THR A 81 4.79 -35.07 9.46
CA THR A 81 6.01 -34.43 8.98
C THR A 81 6.30 -33.16 9.75
N GLY A 82 7.58 -32.78 9.83
CA GLY A 82 8.01 -31.52 10.45
C GLY A 82 8.02 -30.35 9.45
N SER A 83 8.36 -29.16 9.95
CA SER A 83 8.34 -27.93 9.13
C SER A 83 9.33 -27.96 7.96
N MET A 84 10.39 -28.77 8.01
CA MET A 84 11.30 -28.93 6.87
C MET A 84 10.61 -29.62 5.68
N HIS A 85 9.65 -30.52 5.93
CA HIS A 85 8.88 -31.12 4.83
C HIS A 85 8.04 -30.06 4.12
N SER A 86 7.32 -29.22 4.87
CA SER A 86 6.57 -28.10 4.29
C SER A 86 7.48 -27.18 3.50
N LEU A 87 8.65 -26.82 4.05
CA LEU A 87 9.64 -26.03 3.35
C LEU A 87 10.26 -26.74 2.13
N SER A 88 10.25 -28.07 2.05
CA SER A 88 10.74 -28.77 0.85
C SER A 88 9.81 -28.67 -0.36
N LEU A 89 8.53 -28.34 -0.14
CA LEU A 89 7.54 -28.22 -1.20
C LEU A 89 7.75 -26.97 -2.06
N VAL A 90 8.45 -25.96 -1.54
CA VAL A 90 8.70 -24.70 -2.26
C VAL A 90 9.89 -24.76 -3.22
N GLU A 91 10.54 -25.92 -3.39
CA GLU A 91 11.82 -26.08 -4.15
C GLU A 91 11.75 -25.50 -5.57
N ASN A 92 10.61 -25.68 -6.26
CA ASN A 92 10.42 -25.21 -7.63
C ASN A 92 9.80 -23.81 -7.74
N TYR A 93 9.55 -23.16 -6.61
CA TYR A 93 8.81 -21.90 -6.51
C TYR A 93 9.70 -20.75 -6.04
N ILE A 94 10.95 -21.00 -5.63
CA ILE A 94 11.88 -19.97 -5.15
C ILE A 94 13.20 -20.05 -5.92
N ASP A 95 13.69 -18.90 -6.34
CA ASP A 95 14.92 -18.75 -7.12
C ASP A 95 15.94 -17.75 -6.54
N GLU A 96 15.57 -16.99 -5.50
CA GLU A 96 16.44 -16.04 -4.80
C GLU A 96 16.40 -16.18 -3.26
N ASP A 97 17.18 -15.35 -2.56
CA ASP A 97 17.11 -15.22 -1.09
C ASP A 97 15.67 -14.86 -0.69
N PHE A 98 15.17 -15.40 0.43
CA PHE A 98 13.79 -15.19 0.83
C PHE A 98 13.65 -15.03 2.34
N LEU A 99 12.52 -14.45 2.77
CA LEU A 99 12.11 -14.48 4.17
C LEU A 99 11.34 -15.76 4.47
N LEU A 100 11.71 -16.47 5.54
CA LEU A 100 11.02 -17.66 6.03
C LEU A 100 10.33 -17.34 7.36
N ILE A 101 9.02 -17.59 7.41
CA ILE A 101 8.13 -17.14 8.49
C ILE A 101 7.22 -18.28 8.94
N ASP A 102 7.15 -18.55 10.24
CA ASP A 102 6.14 -19.44 10.81
C ASP A 102 4.76 -18.73 10.79
N GLY A 103 3.72 -19.41 10.28
CA GLY A 103 2.41 -18.80 9.98
C GLY A 103 1.49 -18.53 11.18
N ASP A 104 1.94 -18.87 12.38
CA ASP A 104 1.25 -18.70 13.66
C ASP A 104 1.81 -17.53 14.50
N LEU A 105 2.64 -16.69 13.87
CA LEU A 105 3.30 -15.57 14.53
C LEU A 105 2.53 -14.25 14.35
N ILE A 106 2.64 -13.42 15.38
CA ILE A 106 2.37 -11.99 15.29
C ILE A 106 3.57 -11.24 15.87
N PHE A 107 4.03 -10.19 15.18
CA PHE A 107 5.24 -9.45 15.55
C PHE A 107 5.20 -8.01 15.01
N GLU A 108 6.05 -7.15 15.57
CA GLU A 108 6.26 -5.78 15.08
C GLU A 108 6.87 -5.72 13.67
N GLU A 109 6.35 -4.85 12.81
CA GLU A 109 6.83 -4.59 11.43
C GLU A 109 8.35 -4.40 11.32
N ARG A 110 9.00 -3.82 12.34
CA ARG A 110 10.44 -3.54 12.36
C ARG A 110 11.31 -4.79 12.31
N ALA A 111 10.78 -5.97 12.62
CA ALA A 111 11.52 -7.23 12.47
C ALA A 111 11.79 -7.56 11.00
N ILE A 112 10.84 -7.25 10.11
CA ILE A 112 11.03 -7.40 8.65
C ILE A 112 12.02 -6.35 8.15
N ASP A 113 11.91 -5.09 8.60
CA ASP A 113 12.88 -4.05 8.25
C ASP A 113 14.32 -4.45 8.59
N TYR A 114 14.52 -5.10 9.73
CA TYR A 114 15.83 -5.60 10.13
C TYR A 114 16.37 -6.65 9.14
N LEU A 115 15.56 -7.65 8.78
CA LEU A 115 15.94 -8.71 7.86
C LEU A 115 16.18 -8.23 6.42
N LEU A 116 15.50 -7.17 6.00
CA LEU A 116 15.72 -6.56 4.69
C LEU A 116 16.99 -5.71 4.63
N LYS A 117 17.42 -5.13 5.76
CA LYS A 117 18.60 -4.25 5.86
C LYS A 117 19.89 -4.97 6.25
N THR A 118 19.81 -6.15 6.85
CA THR A 118 21.00 -6.91 7.27
C THR A 118 21.87 -7.29 6.08
N LYS A 119 23.20 -7.26 6.29
CA LYS A 119 24.19 -7.71 5.30
C LYS A 119 24.36 -9.23 5.29
N ASN A 120 23.97 -9.92 6.37
CA ASN A 120 24.11 -11.36 6.44
C ASN A 120 22.94 -12.06 5.73
N LYS A 121 23.27 -12.88 4.72
CA LYS A 121 22.28 -13.56 3.88
C LYS A 121 21.48 -14.63 4.62
N ASN A 122 22.03 -15.21 5.71
CA ASN A 122 21.26 -16.07 6.61
C ASN A 122 21.19 -15.41 7.98
N THR A 123 19.99 -14.98 8.38
CA THR A 123 19.81 -14.27 9.65
C THR A 123 18.55 -14.76 10.35
N LEU A 124 18.69 -15.25 11.58
CA LEU A 124 17.56 -15.57 12.46
C LEU A 124 17.18 -14.36 13.30
N VAL A 125 15.89 -14.04 13.43
CA VAL A 125 15.43 -13.07 14.43
C VAL A 125 15.34 -13.76 15.79
N ILE A 126 16.14 -13.28 16.74
CA ILE A 126 16.12 -13.76 18.12
C ILE A 126 15.73 -12.65 19.09
N VAL A 127 15.13 -13.04 20.19
CA VAL A 127 14.68 -12.14 21.27
C VAL A 127 15.21 -12.63 22.61
N ASN A 128 15.05 -11.84 23.66
CA ASN A 128 15.26 -12.35 25.02
C ASN A 128 14.17 -13.39 25.35
N GLU A 129 14.54 -14.41 26.11
CA GLU A 129 13.66 -15.51 26.50
C GLU A 129 12.32 -15.00 27.04
N SER A 130 11.22 -15.52 26.49
CA SER A 130 9.87 -15.05 26.81
C SER A 130 9.26 -15.72 28.05
N GLY A 131 9.77 -16.89 28.44
CA GLY A 131 9.26 -17.75 29.50
C GLY A 131 7.97 -18.49 29.14
N GLN A 132 7.61 -18.60 27.85
CA GLN A 132 6.32 -19.13 27.40
C GLN A 132 6.28 -20.67 27.31
N GLY A 133 7.45 -21.33 27.33
CA GLY A 133 7.58 -22.79 27.27
C GLY A 133 7.46 -23.34 25.83
N GLY A 134 8.34 -24.28 25.47
CA GLY A 134 8.44 -24.79 24.08
C GLY A 134 9.32 -23.95 23.15
N GLU A 135 10.07 -23.01 23.73
CA GLU A 135 10.94 -22.02 23.10
C GLU A 135 12.07 -22.69 22.30
N LYS A 136 12.39 -22.10 21.14
CA LYS A 136 13.54 -22.51 20.34
C LYS A 136 14.77 -21.73 20.86
N LEU A 137 15.33 -22.17 21.99
CA LEU A 137 16.47 -21.50 22.64
C LEU A 137 17.71 -21.56 21.74
N VAL A 138 18.47 -20.46 21.74
CA VAL A 138 19.61 -20.23 20.85
C VAL A 138 20.89 -20.03 21.65
N GLU A 139 21.92 -20.80 21.29
CA GLU A 139 23.31 -20.57 21.69
C GLU A 139 24.07 -19.96 20.51
N THR A 140 24.86 -18.92 20.77
CA THR A 140 25.69 -18.22 19.79
C THR A 140 27.17 -18.37 20.09
N ARG A 141 28.01 -18.41 19.05
CA ARG A 141 29.48 -18.39 19.17
C ARG A 141 30.07 -17.57 18.04
N ASN A 142 31.07 -16.75 18.34
CA ASN A 142 31.76 -15.92 17.34
C ASN A 142 30.80 -15.10 16.45
N LYS A 143 29.72 -14.55 17.05
CA LYS A 143 28.66 -13.78 16.38
C LYS A 143 27.80 -14.56 15.38
N ASN A 144 27.88 -15.89 15.37
CA ASN A 144 27.01 -16.77 14.59
C ASN A 144 26.16 -17.65 15.52
N VAL A 145 25.05 -18.14 15.00
CA VAL A 145 24.20 -19.14 15.65
C VAL A 145 24.97 -20.45 15.70
N PHE A 146 25.17 -20.99 16.91
CA PHE A 146 25.88 -22.23 17.12
C PHE A 146 24.93 -23.42 17.31
N ARG A 147 23.83 -23.24 18.05
CA ARG A 147 22.85 -24.29 18.31
C ARG A 147 21.47 -23.70 18.54
N ILE A 148 20.45 -24.46 18.13
CA ILE A 148 19.05 -24.19 18.43
C ILE A 148 18.49 -25.46 19.07
N SER A 149 17.84 -25.35 20.22
CA SER A 149 17.28 -26.50 20.95
C SER A 149 16.10 -26.08 21.81
N LYS A 150 15.10 -26.94 21.94
CA LYS A 150 14.05 -26.82 22.97
C LYS A 150 14.45 -27.45 24.30
N ASP A 151 15.51 -28.26 24.29
CA ASP A 151 16.08 -28.91 25.45
C ASP A 151 17.27 -28.10 25.94
N ILE A 152 17.09 -27.44 27.09
CA ILE A 152 18.10 -26.61 27.75
C ILE A 152 19.38 -27.38 28.08
N HIS A 153 19.30 -28.70 28.31
CA HIS A 153 20.47 -29.51 28.63
C HIS A 153 21.43 -29.68 27.44
N GLN A 154 20.99 -29.32 26.24
CA GLN A 154 21.84 -29.31 25.06
C GLN A 154 22.58 -27.98 24.86
N LEU A 155 22.35 -26.95 25.70
CA LEU A 155 22.92 -25.63 25.49
C LEU A 155 23.96 -25.31 26.57
N SER A 156 25.09 -24.73 26.15
CA SER A 156 26.12 -24.25 27.08
C SER A 156 25.84 -22.84 27.58
N SER A 157 25.09 -22.06 26.80
CA SER A 157 24.57 -20.74 27.15
C SER A 157 23.24 -20.51 26.42
N ILE A 158 22.41 -19.64 26.98
CA ILE A 158 21.18 -19.17 26.34
C ILE A 158 21.39 -17.70 26.00
N ASP A 159 21.52 -17.42 24.71
CA ASP A 159 21.73 -16.06 24.21
C ASP A 159 20.43 -15.42 23.67
N GLY A 160 19.39 -16.23 23.48
CA GLY A 160 18.05 -15.77 23.13
C GLY A 160 17.11 -16.90 22.70
N GLU A 161 15.93 -16.51 22.23
CA GLU A 161 14.89 -17.38 21.68
C GLU A 161 14.69 -17.05 20.20
N PHE A 162 14.68 -18.08 19.33
CA PHE A 162 14.35 -17.92 17.91
C PHE A 162 12.83 -17.91 17.72
N ILE A 163 12.32 -16.81 17.17
CA ILE A 163 10.86 -16.58 17.08
C ILE A 163 10.20 -17.24 15.87
N GLY A 164 10.94 -17.92 14.98
CA GLY A 164 10.37 -18.47 13.74
C GLY A 164 10.33 -17.48 12.56
N LEU A 165 11.14 -16.42 12.60
CA LEU A 165 11.28 -15.43 11.52
C LEU A 165 12.75 -15.32 11.09
N SER A 166 13.04 -15.55 9.82
CA SER A 166 14.42 -15.58 9.30
C SER A 166 14.56 -15.11 7.86
N ARG A 167 15.78 -14.70 7.49
CA ARG A 167 16.23 -14.57 6.09
C ARG A 167 17.07 -15.79 5.77
N ILE A 168 16.81 -16.44 4.63
CA ILE A 168 17.55 -17.62 4.16
C ILE A 168 18.08 -17.35 2.76
N ALA A 169 19.37 -17.60 2.57
CA ALA A 169 20.00 -17.52 1.25
C ALA A 169 19.58 -18.72 0.37
N ILE A 170 19.43 -18.50 -0.93
CA ILE A 170 18.99 -19.58 -1.84
C ILE A 170 19.95 -20.78 -1.82
N ASP A 171 21.25 -20.54 -1.73
CA ASP A 171 22.25 -21.62 -1.70
C ASP A 171 22.22 -22.40 -0.38
N THR A 172 21.98 -21.73 0.75
CA THR A 172 21.75 -22.38 2.05
C THR A 172 20.53 -23.29 1.96
N TYR A 173 19.42 -22.80 1.40
CA TYR A 173 18.19 -23.57 1.23
C TYR A 173 18.42 -24.81 0.35
N ARG A 174 19.14 -24.68 -0.77
CA ARG A 174 19.48 -25.83 -1.64
C ARG A 174 20.28 -26.90 -0.88
N ASP A 175 21.21 -26.51 -0.02
CA ASP A 175 21.96 -27.48 0.79
C ASP A 175 21.10 -28.07 1.92
N MET A 176 20.18 -27.31 2.51
CA MET A 176 19.18 -27.85 3.44
C MET A 176 18.30 -28.92 2.76
N LEU A 177 17.89 -28.71 1.51
CA LEU A 177 17.14 -29.71 0.74
C LEU A 177 17.96 -30.98 0.49
N LYS A 178 19.26 -30.85 0.15
CA LYS A 178 20.16 -32.00 -0.03
C LYS A 178 20.31 -32.80 1.26
N ASP A 179 20.55 -32.11 2.38
CA ASP A 179 20.64 -32.75 3.71
C ASP A 179 19.33 -33.47 4.05
N PHE A 180 18.19 -32.80 3.90
CA PHE A 180 16.88 -33.37 4.20
C PHE A 180 16.51 -34.55 3.29
N LYS A 181 16.85 -34.52 1.99
CA LYS A 181 16.64 -35.65 1.05
C LYS A 181 17.36 -36.94 1.50
N SER A 182 18.45 -36.82 2.27
CA SER A 182 19.16 -37.96 2.85
C SER A 182 18.62 -38.43 4.20
N SER A 183 17.76 -37.62 4.84
CA SER A 183 17.20 -37.91 6.16
C SER A 183 16.12 -38.99 6.09
N LYS A 184 16.14 -39.89 7.09
CA LYS A 184 15.07 -40.88 7.32
C LYS A 184 14.01 -40.39 8.32
N ASN A 185 14.21 -39.22 8.93
CA ASN A 185 13.29 -38.65 9.91
C ASN A 185 12.37 -37.61 9.25
N PRO A 186 11.10 -37.93 8.97
CA PRO A 186 10.18 -36.99 8.33
C PRO A 186 9.73 -35.85 9.27
N TYR A 187 9.98 -35.97 10.58
CA TYR A 187 9.55 -35.02 11.61
C TYR A 187 10.53 -33.86 11.84
N LEU A 188 11.59 -33.75 11.05
CA LEU A 188 12.57 -32.68 11.22
C LEU A 188 11.95 -31.30 10.95
N HIS A 189 12.24 -30.38 11.88
CA HIS A 189 11.96 -28.97 11.69
C HIS A 189 13.13 -28.29 10.96
N TYR A 190 12.84 -27.25 10.18
CA TYR A 190 13.83 -26.60 9.32
C TYR A 190 14.99 -26.00 10.11
N GLU A 191 14.78 -25.55 11.35
CA GLU A 191 15.82 -24.98 12.20
C GLU A 191 16.94 -25.98 12.50
N TYR A 192 16.60 -27.28 12.64
CA TYR A 192 17.61 -28.32 12.88
C TYR A 192 18.38 -28.64 11.60
N VAL A 193 17.71 -28.66 10.44
CA VAL A 193 18.36 -28.86 9.13
C VAL A 193 19.24 -27.66 8.77
N LEU A 194 18.84 -26.44 9.13
CA LEU A 194 19.67 -25.25 9.02
C LEU A 194 20.95 -25.39 9.84
N MET A 195 20.87 -25.97 11.05
CA MET A 195 22.05 -26.25 11.87
C MET A 195 22.95 -27.36 11.30
N ASN A 196 22.44 -28.27 10.47
CA ASN A 196 23.25 -29.29 9.80
C ASN A 196 24.18 -28.68 8.74
N VAL A 197 23.75 -27.59 8.09
CA VAL A 197 24.49 -26.95 6.99
C VAL A 197 25.37 -25.76 7.43
N LYS A 198 25.40 -25.43 8.73
CA LYS A 198 26.12 -24.27 9.29
C LYS A 198 27.65 -24.26 9.09
N ASN A 199 28.24 -25.40 8.73
CA ASN A 199 29.68 -25.48 8.43
C ASN A 199 30.02 -24.98 7.01
N SER A 200 29.03 -24.96 6.12
CA SER A 200 29.16 -24.48 4.74
C SER A 200 28.60 -23.07 4.57
N HIS A 201 27.74 -22.63 5.50
CA HIS A 201 27.02 -21.36 5.43
C HIS A 201 27.09 -20.63 6.76
N ASP A 202 27.45 -19.34 6.72
CA ASP A 202 27.36 -18.48 7.90
C ASP A 202 25.88 -18.28 8.27
N ILE A 203 25.52 -18.70 9.50
CA ILE A 203 24.18 -18.49 10.06
C ILE A 203 24.26 -17.42 11.13
N GLY A 204 23.91 -16.19 10.77
CA GLY A 204 23.87 -15.06 11.69
C GLY A 204 22.56 -14.96 12.46
N TYR A 205 22.51 -13.97 13.36
CA TYR A 205 21.29 -13.61 14.08
C TYR A 205 21.14 -12.10 14.19
N GLY A 206 19.88 -11.66 14.24
CA GLY A 206 19.47 -10.32 14.63
C GLY A 206 18.79 -10.40 15.98
N LYS A 207 19.48 -9.98 17.03
CA LYS A 207 18.87 -9.86 18.36
C LYS A 207 18.12 -8.55 18.45
N ILE A 208 16.79 -8.61 18.47
CA ILE A 208 15.94 -7.42 18.56
C ILE A 208 15.42 -7.29 19.99
N ASP A 209 15.99 -6.35 20.73
CA ASP A 209 15.59 -6.11 22.10
C ASP A 209 14.16 -5.55 22.19
N GLU A 210 13.43 -6.10 23.16
CA GLU A 210 12.04 -5.74 23.46
C GLU A 210 11.10 -5.83 22.26
N LEU A 211 11.35 -6.77 21.34
CA LEU A 211 10.39 -7.05 20.26
C LEU A 211 9.07 -7.52 20.88
N VAL A 212 7.97 -6.87 20.51
CA VAL A 212 6.61 -7.30 20.85
C VAL A 212 6.18 -8.31 19.81
N TRP A 213 6.00 -9.54 20.25
CA TRP A 213 5.59 -10.65 19.41
C TRP A 213 4.80 -11.68 20.23
N SER A 214 4.15 -12.61 19.55
CA SER A 214 3.50 -13.78 20.14
C SER A 214 3.50 -14.91 19.12
N GLN A 215 3.64 -16.14 19.61
CA GLN A 215 3.26 -17.35 18.91
C GLN A 215 1.87 -17.79 19.41
N LEU A 216 1.06 -18.38 18.53
CA LEU A 216 -0.29 -18.83 18.88
C LEU A 216 -0.38 -20.35 18.89
N ASP A 217 -0.13 -20.92 20.06
CA ASP A 217 -0.22 -22.36 20.28
C ASP A 217 -1.51 -22.77 21.01
N THR A 218 -2.00 -21.92 21.91
CA THR A 218 -3.09 -22.20 22.85
C THR A 218 -4.13 -21.08 22.92
N GLN A 219 -5.31 -21.40 23.46
CA GLN A 219 -6.36 -20.40 23.69
C GLN A 219 -5.89 -19.26 24.63
N ARG A 220 -5.00 -19.58 25.58
CA ARG A 220 -4.39 -18.60 26.49
C ARG A 220 -3.52 -17.59 25.74
N ASP A 221 -2.80 -18.02 24.72
CA ASP A 221 -1.96 -17.14 23.90
C ASP A 221 -2.82 -16.14 23.12
N LEU A 222 -3.95 -16.61 22.58
CA LEU A 222 -4.90 -15.74 21.89
C LEU A 222 -5.54 -14.69 22.82
N GLU A 223 -5.88 -15.08 24.05
CA GLU A 223 -6.40 -14.17 25.07
C GLU A 223 -5.36 -13.13 25.51
N ASN A 224 -4.12 -13.57 25.74
CA ASN A 224 -3.00 -12.68 26.06
C ASN A 224 -2.68 -11.74 24.89
N LEU A 225 -2.77 -12.24 23.66
CA LEU A 225 -2.58 -11.45 22.46
C LEU A 225 -3.59 -10.31 22.38
N LYS A 226 -4.88 -10.61 22.53
CA LYS A 226 -5.96 -9.62 22.47
C LYS A 226 -5.89 -8.60 23.60
N SER A 227 -5.55 -9.04 24.82
CA SER A 227 -5.61 -8.18 26.01
C SER A 227 -4.34 -7.38 26.28
N GLN A 228 -3.15 -7.89 25.92
CA GLN A 228 -1.88 -7.28 26.31
C GLN A 228 -0.93 -7.04 25.14
N ILE A 229 -0.68 -8.05 24.29
CA ILE A 229 0.39 -7.97 23.29
C ILE A 229 -0.02 -7.05 22.14
N TYR A 230 -1.23 -7.20 21.58
CA TYR A 230 -1.66 -6.42 20.42
C TYR A 230 -1.78 -4.91 20.71
N PRO A 231 -2.34 -4.46 21.85
CA PRO A 231 -2.30 -3.04 22.22
C PRO A 231 -0.87 -2.49 22.34
N ARG A 232 0.06 -3.26 22.92
CA ARG A 232 1.47 -2.87 23.03
C ARG A 232 2.15 -2.80 21.67
N LEU A 233 1.86 -3.75 20.80
CA LEU A 233 2.36 -3.82 19.42
C LEU A 233 1.92 -2.58 18.65
N LYS A 234 0.62 -2.24 18.64
CA LYS A 234 0.10 -1.02 18.00
C LYS A 234 0.81 0.24 18.47
N LYS A 235 1.02 0.35 19.79
CA LYS A 235 1.72 1.49 20.40
C LYS A 235 3.17 1.58 19.92
N ARG A 236 3.90 0.45 19.88
CA ARG A 236 5.29 0.41 19.40
C ARG A 236 5.41 0.71 17.92
N GLU A 237 4.54 0.15 17.09
CA GLU A 237 4.55 0.40 15.65
C GLU A 237 4.26 1.87 15.33
N ALA A 238 3.31 2.48 16.06
CA ALA A 238 3.08 3.92 15.95
C ALA A 238 4.32 4.73 16.32
N GLN A 239 4.99 4.40 17.42
CA GLN A 239 6.23 5.08 17.86
C GLN A 239 7.37 4.89 16.85
N PHE A 240 7.53 3.68 16.31
CA PHE A 240 8.55 3.38 15.32
C PHE A 240 8.30 4.15 14.02
N ARG A 241 7.04 4.20 13.55
CA ARG A 241 6.65 4.99 12.37
C ARG A 241 6.90 6.49 12.57
N GLN A 242 6.60 7.03 13.75
CA GLN A 242 6.94 8.41 14.12
C GLN A 242 8.45 8.68 14.01
N ALA A 243 9.28 7.77 14.54
CA ALA A 243 10.73 7.90 14.46
C ALA A 243 11.25 7.81 13.03
N GLN A 244 10.68 6.92 12.19
CA GLN A 244 11.03 6.83 10.77
C GLN A 244 10.70 8.12 10.02
N ILE A 245 9.48 8.66 10.20
CA ILE A 245 9.07 9.91 9.55
C ILE A 245 9.95 11.07 10.01
N LYS A 246 10.26 11.14 11.31
CA LYS A 246 11.20 12.13 11.85
C LYS A 246 12.57 12.04 11.18
N ASN A 247 13.13 10.84 11.05
CA ASN A 247 14.43 10.66 10.41
C ASN A 247 14.40 11.08 8.94
N ILE A 248 13.39 10.65 8.17
CA ILE A 248 13.22 11.04 6.77
C ILE A 248 13.15 12.57 6.64
N PHE A 249 12.34 13.22 7.47
CA PHE A 249 12.19 14.67 7.46
C PHE A 249 13.52 15.39 7.74
N LEU A 250 14.25 14.96 8.78
CA LEU A 250 15.53 15.58 9.17
C LEU A 250 16.64 15.31 8.17
N GLU A 251 16.70 14.12 7.56
CA GLU A 251 17.65 13.80 6.49
C GLU A 251 17.49 14.74 5.29
N ILE A 252 16.27 15.19 4.99
CA ILE A 252 15.97 16.09 3.88
C ILE A 252 16.15 17.56 4.27
N MET A 253 15.57 17.97 5.39
CA MET A 253 15.47 19.38 5.79
C MET A 253 16.74 19.87 6.51
N GLY A 254 17.50 18.96 7.12
CA GLY A 254 18.71 19.24 7.89
C GLY A 254 18.45 19.41 9.39
N ASP A 255 19.52 19.24 10.18
CA ASP A 255 19.49 19.20 11.64
C ASP A 255 19.11 20.54 12.30
N GLN A 256 19.08 21.66 11.55
CA GLN A 256 18.62 22.95 12.08
C GLN A 256 17.11 22.98 12.40
N TYR A 257 16.34 22.01 11.91
CA TYR A 257 14.92 21.87 12.23
C TYR A 257 14.74 20.97 13.45
N GLU A 258 14.09 21.50 14.49
CA GLU A 258 13.73 20.71 15.66
C GLU A 258 12.25 20.35 15.57
N ILE A 259 11.94 19.05 15.48
CA ILE A 259 10.55 18.57 15.48
C ILE A 259 9.97 18.66 16.88
N GLU A 260 8.87 19.40 17.02
CA GLU A 260 8.14 19.61 18.25
C GLU A 260 6.90 18.69 18.31
N GLY A 261 6.68 18.04 19.44
CA GLY A 261 5.48 17.22 19.65
C GLY A 261 5.43 15.92 18.84
N LYS A 262 4.22 15.49 18.49
CA LYS A 262 3.96 14.27 17.71
C LYS A 262 3.64 14.65 16.27
N ILE A 263 4.11 13.84 15.34
CA ILE A 263 3.73 13.94 13.92
C ILE A 263 2.28 13.48 13.77
N GLU A 264 1.44 14.24 13.09
CA GLU A 264 0.03 13.90 12.92
C GLU A 264 -0.21 13.28 11.55
N LYS A 265 -0.98 12.20 11.47
CA LYS A 265 -1.38 11.63 10.17
C LYS A 265 -2.52 12.47 9.60
N LEU A 266 -2.37 12.93 8.37
CA LEU A 266 -3.39 13.66 7.61
C LEU A 266 -4.15 12.69 6.68
N GLY A 267 -5.23 13.17 6.07
CA GLY A 267 -6.01 12.42 5.07
C GLY A 267 -5.26 12.23 3.73
N GLY A 268 -5.93 11.59 2.78
CA GLY A 268 -5.41 11.30 1.43
C GLY A 268 -5.64 9.84 1.05
N MET A 269 -6.19 9.60 -0.16
CA MET A 269 -6.52 8.26 -0.63
C MET A 269 -5.29 7.51 -1.14
N ASN A 270 -4.51 8.12 -2.03
CA ASN A 270 -3.35 7.48 -2.68
C ASN A 270 -2.03 7.70 -1.94
N ASN A 271 -1.96 8.68 -1.04
CA ASN A 271 -0.72 9.19 -0.47
C ASN A 271 -0.73 9.17 1.06
N ASN A 272 0.42 8.89 1.70
CA ASN A 272 0.55 8.95 3.15
C ASN A 272 1.05 10.34 3.58
N ASN A 273 0.13 11.18 4.01
CA ASN A 273 0.40 12.56 4.42
C ASN A 273 0.61 12.68 5.93
N TYR A 274 1.62 13.44 6.33
CA TYR A 274 1.96 13.66 7.74
C TYR A 274 2.26 15.14 8.01
N LYS A 275 1.58 15.72 9.02
CA LYS A 275 1.92 17.04 9.55
C LYS A 275 3.13 16.91 10.48
N VAL A 276 4.18 17.66 10.18
CA VAL A 276 5.41 17.74 10.97
C VAL A 276 5.54 19.15 11.54
N SER A 277 5.34 19.30 12.84
CA SER A 277 5.53 20.57 13.54
C SER A 277 6.98 20.77 13.94
N THR A 278 7.51 21.97 13.68
CA THR A 278 8.90 22.32 14.01
C THR A 278 8.99 23.63 14.76
N ASN A 279 10.16 23.90 15.35
CA ASN A 279 10.51 25.17 15.99
C ASN A 279 10.38 26.42 15.09
N LEU A 280 10.24 26.25 13.76
CA LEU A 280 10.13 27.36 12.82
C LEU A 280 8.72 27.50 12.22
N ARG A 281 8.15 26.39 11.74
CA ARG A 281 6.82 26.31 11.11
C ARG A 281 6.36 24.86 10.98
N ASP A 282 5.10 24.68 10.64
CA ASP A 282 4.55 23.37 10.32
C ASP A 282 4.74 23.02 8.84
N TYR A 283 4.96 21.73 8.56
CA TYR A 283 5.13 21.19 7.22
C TYR A 283 4.24 19.97 6.99
N VAL A 284 3.99 19.64 5.73
CA VAL A 284 3.38 18.37 5.33
C VAL A 284 4.41 17.52 4.60
N LEU A 285 4.76 16.36 5.17
CA LEU A 285 5.52 15.31 4.49
C LEU A 285 4.53 14.35 3.83
N ARG A 286 4.60 14.24 2.50
CA ARG A 286 3.89 13.24 1.72
C ARG A 286 4.84 12.12 1.33
N LEU A 287 4.53 10.92 1.79
CA LEU A 287 5.16 9.69 1.30
C LEU A 287 4.26 9.06 0.21
N PRO A 288 4.82 8.70 -0.95
CA PRO A 288 4.07 8.08 -2.06
C PRO A 288 3.40 6.78 -1.58
N GLY A 289 2.17 6.51 -2.03
CA GLY A 289 1.53 5.21 -1.84
C GLY A 289 2.10 4.12 -2.72
N ARG A 290 1.76 2.85 -2.43
CA ARG A 290 2.14 1.71 -3.27
C ARG A 290 1.53 1.81 -4.66
N GLY A 291 2.25 1.30 -5.67
CA GLY A 291 1.76 1.27 -7.06
C GLY A 291 1.60 2.65 -7.72
N SER A 292 1.90 3.75 -7.03
CA SER A 292 1.80 5.11 -7.59
C SER A 292 2.91 5.41 -8.60
N ASN A 293 4.02 4.66 -8.58
CA ASN A 293 5.14 4.86 -9.51
C ASN A 293 4.86 4.39 -10.94
N GLU A 294 3.89 3.49 -11.15
CA GLU A 294 3.58 2.98 -12.49
C GLU A 294 2.50 3.81 -13.20
N SER A 295 1.64 4.51 -12.46
CA SER A 295 0.50 5.27 -13.02
C SER A 295 0.70 6.80 -13.03
N VAL A 296 1.68 7.34 -12.29
CA VAL A 296 1.88 8.80 -12.15
C VAL A 296 3.20 9.25 -12.77
N ASN A 297 3.14 10.26 -13.64
CA ASN A 297 4.33 10.89 -14.20
C ASN A 297 4.87 11.96 -13.24
N ARG A 298 5.98 11.65 -12.54
CA ARG A 298 6.57 12.53 -11.51
C ARG A 298 7.18 13.81 -12.07
N ASP A 299 7.71 13.78 -13.30
CA ASP A 299 8.21 14.97 -13.98
C ASP A 299 7.06 15.95 -14.28
N SER A 300 5.92 15.40 -14.72
CA SER A 300 4.69 16.16 -14.94
C SER A 300 4.17 16.77 -13.64
N GLU A 301 4.12 15.98 -12.55
CA GLU A 301 3.69 16.47 -11.24
C GLU A 301 4.57 17.63 -10.75
N ALA A 302 5.89 17.48 -10.81
CA ALA A 302 6.85 18.49 -10.37
C ALA A 302 6.69 19.80 -11.16
N PHE A 303 6.64 19.70 -12.48
CA PHE A 303 6.48 20.85 -13.37
C PHE A 303 5.13 21.55 -13.14
N ASN A 304 4.03 20.80 -13.14
CA ASN A 304 2.68 21.36 -13.04
C ASN A 304 2.42 21.98 -11.66
N SER A 305 2.87 21.35 -10.56
CA SER A 305 2.79 21.93 -9.21
C SER A 305 3.59 23.23 -9.12
N SER A 306 4.77 23.33 -9.77
CA SER A 306 5.50 24.60 -9.81
C SER A 306 4.74 25.69 -10.56
N VAL A 307 4.12 25.37 -11.69
CA VAL A 307 3.28 26.33 -12.44
C VAL A 307 2.07 26.75 -11.61
N ALA A 308 1.39 25.82 -10.93
CA ALA A 308 0.28 26.10 -10.03
C ALA A 308 0.67 27.01 -8.86
N ARG A 309 1.85 26.79 -8.27
CA ARG A 309 2.42 27.66 -7.24
C ARG A 309 2.72 29.06 -7.75
N GLU A 310 3.26 29.21 -8.96
CA GLU A 310 3.47 30.53 -9.58
C GLU A 310 2.17 31.30 -9.81
N MET A 311 1.06 30.59 -10.03
CA MET A 311 -0.28 31.16 -10.14
C MET A 311 -0.93 31.48 -8.78
N GLY A 312 -0.28 31.08 -7.67
CA GLY A 312 -0.78 31.32 -6.32
C GLY A 312 -1.91 30.39 -5.89
N ILE A 313 -2.16 29.30 -6.61
CA ILE A 313 -3.24 28.34 -6.29
C ILE A 313 -2.75 27.09 -5.54
N ASP A 314 -1.47 26.73 -5.65
CA ASP A 314 -0.87 25.63 -4.87
C ASP A 314 -0.06 26.16 -3.68
N CYS A 315 0.13 25.31 -2.68
CA CYS A 315 0.98 25.58 -1.54
C CYS A 315 2.47 25.55 -1.92
N LYS A 316 3.32 26.12 -1.05
CA LYS A 316 4.76 26.16 -1.31
C LYS A 316 5.40 24.79 -1.08
N THR A 317 5.84 24.17 -2.17
CA THR A 317 6.72 22.99 -2.14
C THR A 317 8.13 23.38 -1.73
N VAL A 318 8.62 22.77 -0.65
CA VAL A 318 9.95 22.97 -0.09
C VAL A 318 10.93 21.94 -0.63
N TYR A 319 10.46 20.71 -0.84
CA TYR A 319 11.23 19.61 -1.37
C TYR A 319 10.35 18.70 -2.22
N PHE A 320 10.90 18.20 -3.33
CA PHE A 320 10.29 17.17 -4.15
C PHE A 320 11.38 16.25 -4.68
N ASP A 321 11.23 14.94 -4.48
CA ASP A 321 12.08 13.93 -5.11
C ASP A 321 11.37 13.35 -6.33
N GLU A 322 11.84 13.71 -7.52
CA GLU A 322 11.29 13.25 -8.80
C GLU A 322 11.36 11.73 -8.98
N LYS A 323 12.25 11.03 -8.26
CA LYS A 323 12.39 9.57 -8.36
C LYS A 323 11.43 8.82 -7.46
N SER A 324 11.30 9.25 -6.20
CA SER A 324 10.43 8.57 -5.24
C SER A 324 9.01 9.15 -5.22
N GLY A 325 8.80 10.40 -5.62
CA GLY A 325 7.53 11.12 -5.44
C GLY A 325 7.33 11.67 -4.03
N LEU A 326 8.34 11.55 -3.16
CA LEU A 326 8.35 12.15 -1.82
C LEU A 326 8.30 13.67 -1.94
N LYS A 327 7.39 14.29 -1.18
CA LYS A 327 7.16 15.74 -1.22
C LYS A 327 7.09 16.33 0.18
N ILE A 328 7.67 17.51 0.38
CA ILE A 328 7.49 18.34 1.58
C ILE A 328 6.93 19.69 1.17
N THR A 329 5.80 20.08 1.74
CA THR A 329 5.18 21.40 1.54
C THR A 329 5.05 22.15 2.86
N GLU A 330 4.87 23.47 2.80
CA GLU A 330 4.48 24.26 3.97
C GLU A 330 3.03 23.91 4.38
N TYR A 331 2.78 23.75 5.68
CA TYR A 331 1.44 23.53 6.20
C TYR A 331 0.62 24.82 6.11
N ILE A 332 -0.65 24.71 5.73
CA ILE A 332 -1.56 25.85 5.68
C ILE A 332 -2.20 25.99 7.07
N GLU A 333 -1.80 27.03 7.79
CA GLU A 333 -2.29 27.31 9.14
C GLU A 333 -3.81 27.56 9.16
N GLU A 334 -4.47 27.06 10.21
CA GLU A 334 -5.92 27.16 10.41
C GLU A 334 -6.75 26.70 9.19
N ALA A 335 -6.23 25.75 8.42
CA ALA A 335 -6.88 25.29 7.21
C ALA A 335 -8.08 24.36 7.46
N GLU A 336 -9.09 24.50 6.61
CA GLU A 336 -10.18 23.54 6.44
C GLU A 336 -9.99 22.78 5.12
N THR A 337 -9.60 21.51 5.18
CA THR A 337 -9.73 20.61 4.02
C THR A 337 -11.22 20.42 3.72
N LEU A 338 -11.65 20.73 2.50
CA LEU A 338 -13.05 20.55 2.15
C LEU A 338 -13.40 19.07 2.04
N ASN A 339 -14.67 18.77 2.28
CA ASN A 339 -15.28 17.46 2.07
C ASN A 339 -16.59 17.68 1.30
N VAL A 340 -17.25 16.59 0.88
CA VAL A 340 -18.53 16.63 0.14
C VAL A 340 -19.52 17.62 0.76
N LYS A 341 -19.67 17.63 2.09
CA LYS A 341 -20.64 18.49 2.76
C LYS A 341 -20.19 19.96 2.76
N THR A 342 -18.92 20.25 3.01
CA THR A 342 -18.44 21.64 3.10
C THR A 342 -18.26 22.27 1.72
N ALA A 343 -17.91 21.48 0.69
CA ALA A 343 -17.83 21.91 -0.71
C ALA A 343 -19.19 22.29 -1.32
N ARG A 344 -20.31 21.85 -0.74
CA ARG A 344 -21.68 22.25 -1.12
C ARG A 344 -22.11 23.62 -0.58
N ARG A 345 -21.30 24.28 0.26
CA ARG A 345 -21.61 25.63 0.71
C ARG A 345 -21.32 26.64 -0.40
N GLU A 346 -22.22 27.61 -0.58
CA GLU A 346 -22.10 28.58 -1.68
C GLU A 346 -20.78 29.38 -1.64
N ASP A 347 -20.29 29.75 -0.46
CA ASP A 347 -19.01 30.44 -0.32
C ASP A 347 -17.83 29.59 -0.80
N ASN A 348 -17.87 28.27 -0.53
CA ASN A 348 -16.85 27.34 -1.00
C ASN A 348 -17.00 27.03 -2.49
N MET A 349 -18.22 26.96 -3.03
CA MET A 349 -18.46 26.89 -4.47
C MET A 349 -17.82 28.08 -5.21
N GLU A 350 -17.97 29.29 -4.68
CA GLU A 350 -17.36 30.50 -5.25
C GLU A 350 -15.83 30.44 -5.22
N HIS A 351 -15.23 30.02 -4.10
CA HIS A 351 -13.78 29.86 -4.00
C HIS A 351 -13.22 28.78 -4.94
N MET A 352 -13.88 27.62 -5.05
CA MET A 352 -13.47 26.55 -5.96
C MET A 352 -13.59 27.00 -7.42
N ALA A 353 -14.71 27.63 -7.79
CA ALA A 353 -14.92 28.17 -9.12
C ALA A 353 -13.89 29.25 -9.49
N GLY A 354 -13.57 30.15 -8.55
CA GLY A 354 -12.52 31.16 -8.71
C GLY A 354 -11.15 30.55 -8.96
N THR A 355 -10.79 29.51 -8.20
CA THR A 355 -9.52 28.79 -8.34
C THR A 355 -9.39 28.09 -9.69
N LEU A 356 -10.44 27.38 -10.11
CA LEU A 356 -10.48 26.77 -11.44
C LEU A 356 -10.43 27.83 -12.55
N ASN A 357 -11.05 28.99 -12.35
CA ASN A 357 -10.97 30.08 -13.32
C ASN A 357 -9.55 30.63 -13.48
N ILE A 358 -8.81 30.79 -12.38
CA ILE A 358 -7.39 31.20 -12.42
C ILE A 358 -6.59 30.17 -13.21
N LEU A 359 -6.77 28.87 -12.92
CA LEU A 359 -6.06 27.79 -13.59
C LEU A 359 -6.36 27.75 -15.11
N HIS A 360 -7.64 27.63 -15.46
CA HIS A 360 -8.09 27.39 -16.83
C HIS A 360 -7.87 28.59 -17.78
N HIS A 361 -7.77 29.81 -17.23
CA HIS A 361 -7.57 31.04 -18.02
C HIS A 361 -6.18 31.68 -17.80
N SER A 362 -5.25 30.94 -17.20
CA SER A 362 -3.89 31.40 -16.91
C SER A 362 -3.03 31.74 -18.13
N GLY A 363 -3.40 31.20 -19.31
CA GLY A 363 -2.58 31.27 -20.52
C GLY A 363 -1.28 30.45 -20.42
N ARG A 364 -1.14 29.61 -19.40
CA ARG A 364 -0.01 28.68 -19.23
C ARG A 364 -0.31 27.35 -19.94
N SER A 365 0.68 26.47 -19.95
CA SER A 365 0.55 25.09 -20.43
C SER A 365 1.26 24.15 -19.45
N PHE A 366 0.63 23.01 -19.20
CA PHE A 366 1.20 21.90 -18.44
C PHE A 366 2.07 21.00 -19.31
N TYR A 367 2.83 20.14 -18.64
CA TYR A 367 3.91 19.35 -19.24
C TYR A 367 3.46 18.48 -20.40
N ARG A 368 2.23 17.96 -20.33
CA ARG A 368 1.63 17.08 -21.34
C ARG A 368 0.14 17.34 -21.49
N ASP A 369 -0.42 16.83 -22.57
CA ASP A 369 -1.85 16.75 -22.78
C ASP A 369 -2.40 15.44 -22.19
N PHE A 370 -3.64 15.49 -21.71
CA PHE A 370 -4.35 14.32 -21.21
C PHE A 370 -5.02 13.56 -22.36
N GLU A 371 -4.78 12.25 -22.42
CA GLU A 371 -5.35 11.36 -23.43
C GLU A 371 -6.19 10.27 -22.74
N PRO A 372 -7.44 10.56 -22.32
CA PRO A 372 -8.21 9.66 -21.44
C PRO A 372 -8.37 8.25 -22.01
N PHE A 373 -8.56 8.11 -23.33
CA PHE A 373 -8.74 6.80 -23.96
C PHE A 373 -7.46 5.96 -24.02
N LYS A 374 -6.29 6.61 -24.07
CA LYS A 374 -5.01 5.93 -24.05
C LYS A 374 -4.71 5.42 -22.65
N GLU A 375 -4.94 6.25 -21.64
CA GLU A 375 -4.78 5.87 -20.23
C GLU A 375 -5.79 4.77 -19.82
N MET A 376 -7.05 4.86 -20.28
CA MET A 376 -8.02 3.77 -20.09
C MET A 376 -7.59 2.46 -20.75
N GLU A 377 -6.96 2.50 -21.93
CA GLU A 377 -6.42 1.30 -22.58
C GLU A 377 -5.29 0.67 -21.75
N GLU A 378 -4.42 1.49 -21.15
CA GLU A 378 -3.40 1.03 -20.21
C GLU A 378 -4.03 0.37 -18.97
N TYR A 379 -5.06 0.98 -18.36
CA TYR A 379 -5.79 0.37 -17.25
C TYR A 379 -6.46 -0.95 -17.61
N ILE A 380 -7.07 -1.04 -18.80
CA ILE A 380 -7.67 -2.28 -19.31
C ILE A 380 -6.61 -3.36 -19.50
N ASN A 381 -5.45 -3.01 -20.06
CA ASN A 381 -4.37 -3.96 -20.27
C ASN A 381 -3.81 -4.49 -18.95
N THR A 382 -3.63 -3.62 -17.96
CA THR A 382 -3.26 -4.03 -16.59
C THR A 382 -4.32 -4.94 -15.99
N ALA A 383 -5.60 -4.55 -16.03
CA ALA A 383 -6.69 -5.38 -15.52
C ALA A 383 -6.73 -6.76 -16.19
N ARG A 384 -6.59 -6.84 -17.52
CA ARG A 384 -6.56 -8.11 -18.27
C ARG A 384 -5.36 -8.99 -17.92
N ARG A 385 -4.21 -8.39 -17.64
CA ARG A 385 -2.97 -9.12 -17.36
C ARG A 385 -3.03 -9.82 -16.01
N GLU A 386 -3.55 -9.13 -14.99
CA GLU A 386 -3.57 -9.66 -13.62
C GLU A 386 -4.86 -10.45 -13.30
N ASP A 387 -6.02 -10.03 -13.82
CA ASP A 387 -7.30 -10.73 -13.61
C ASP A 387 -8.27 -10.56 -14.79
N THR A 388 -8.31 -11.57 -15.67
CA THR A 388 -9.19 -11.56 -16.84
C THR A 388 -10.68 -11.53 -16.50
N THR A 389 -11.09 -11.96 -15.30
CA THR A 389 -12.49 -12.02 -14.89
C THR A 389 -13.03 -10.67 -14.43
N LEU A 390 -12.15 -9.75 -14.01
CA LEU A 390 -12.55 -8.44 -13.50
C LEU A 390 -13.34 -7.62 -14.52
N LEU A 391 -12.96 -7.70 -15.81
CA LEU A 391 -13.63 -7.02 -16.90
C LEU A 391 -14.95 -7.67 -17.33
N GLU A 392 -15.28 -8.87 -16.85
CA GLU A 392 -16.60 -9.48 -17.09
C GLU A 392 -17.73 -8.66 -16.44
N ASN A 393 -17.39 -7.86 -15.41
CA ASN A 393 -18.31 -6.91 -14.79
C ASN A 393 -18.65 -5.70 -15.70
N TYR A 394 -17.96 -5.53 -16.83
CA TYR A 394 -18.08 -4.38 -17.73
C TYR A 394 -18.86 -4.75 -18.99
N GLU A 395 -20.19 -4.75 -18.89
CA GLU A 395 -21.05 -5.06 -20.03
C GLU A 395 -20.82 -4.08 -21.20
N ASN A 396 -20.47 -4.60 -22.38
CA ASN A 396 -20.24 -3.84 -23.61
C ASN A 396 -19.21 -2.70 -23.49
N LEU A 397 -18.09 -2.94 -22.79
CA LEU A 397 -17.03 -1.95 -22.60
C LEU A 397 -16.52 -1.34 -23.91
N ASP A 398 -16.16 -2.17 -24.90
CA ASP A 398 -15.59 -1.69 -26.17
C ASP A 398 -16.58 -0.80 -26.93
N GLY A 399 -17.87 -1.17 -26.95
CA GLY A 399 -18.92 -0.37 -27.57
C GLY A 399 -19.14 0.96 -26.85
N THR A 400 -19.07 0.95 -25.52
CA THR A 400 -19.16 2.16 -24.69
C THR A 400 -17.99 3.11 -24.97
N LEU A 401 -16.75 2.61 -24.98
CA LEU A 401 -15.57 3.43 -25.27
C LEU A 401 -15.59 3.99 -26.68
N ALA A 402 -15.98 3.18 -27.68
CA ALA A 402 -16.11 3.63 -29.06
C ALA A 402 -17.16 4.74 -29.21
N PHE A 403 -18.30 4.59 -28.54
CA PHE A 403 -19.35 5.61 -28.51
C PHE A 403 -18.82 6.92 -27.90
N LEU A 404 -18.31 6.89 -26.67
CA LEU A 404 -17.80 8.08 -25.98
C LEU A 404 -16.66 8.77 -26.76
N LYS A 405 -15.76 7.98 -27.36
CA LYS A 405 -14.69 8.50 -28.23
C LYS A 405 -15.25 9.21 -29.46
N SER A 406 -16.36 8.73 -30.02
CA SER A 406 -17.01 9.39 -31.15
C SER A 406 -17.71 10.69 -30.72
N GLU A 407 -18.41 10.68 -29.58
CA GLU A 407 -19.13 11.83 -29.05
C GLU A 407 -18.17 12.98 -28.72
N ILE A 408 -17.11 12.72 -27.97
CA ILE A 408 -16.16 13.74 -27.56
C ILE A 408 -15.36 14.31 -28.75
N LYS A 409 -15.10 13.49 -29.77
CA LYS A 409 -14.40 13.94 -31.00
C LYS A 409 -15.24 14.93 -31.82
N ARG A 410 -16.56 14.95 -31.66
CA ARG A 410 -17.45 15.95 -32.29
C ARG A 410 -17.44 17.29 -31.53
N GLN A 411 -16.95 17.30 -30.30
CA GLN A 411 -16.86 18.50 -29.49
C GLN A 411 -15.58 19.27 -29.79
N LYS A 412 -15.65 20.60 -29.65
CA LYS A 412 -14.47 21.46 -29.72
C LYS A 412 -13.88 21.60 -28.32
N ILE A 413 -12.67 21.06 -28.12
CA ILE A 413 -11.93 21.13 -26.87
C ILE A 413 -10.78 22.13 -27.02
N ASP A 414 -10.71 23.07 -26.10
CA ASP A 414 -9.54 23.93 -25.91
C ASP A 414 -8.69 23.30 -24.80
N TYR A 415 -7.45 22.92 -25.12
CA TYR A 415 -6.52 22.31 -24.17
C TYR A 415 -5.90 23.39 -23.31
N VAL A 416 -6.29 23.43 -22.05
CA VAL A 416 -5.78 24.35 -21.03
C VAL A 416 -5.31 23.57 -19.81
N PRO A 417 -4.49 24.15 -18.92
CA PRO A 417 -4.10 23.50 -17.69
C PRO A 417 -5.34 23.06 -16.89
N CYS A 418 -5.44 21.78 -16.55
CA CYS A 418 -6.49 21.22 -15.72
C CYS A 418 -5.86 20.41 -14.58
N HIS A 419 -6.53 20.37 -13.43
CA HIS A 419 -6.15 19.55 -12.29
C HIS A 419 -6.42 18.06 -12.56
N LEU A 420 -7.51 17.76 -13.27
CA LEU A 420 -8.02 16.44 -13.63
C LEU A 420 -8.50 15.55 -12.47
N ASP A 421 -8.17 15.93 -11.24
CA ASP A 421 -8.62 15.30 -10.00
C ASP A 421 -9.18 16.32 -9.01
N ALA A 422 -10.10 17.19 -9.46
CA ALA A 422 -10.60 18.34 -8.70
C ALA A 422 -11.63 17.92 -7.60
N TRP A 423 -11.26 16.96 -6.77
CA TRP A 423 -12.10 16.46 -5.68
C TRP A 423 -12.11 17.45 -4.50
N PRO A 424 -13.18 17.49 -3.70
CA PRO A 424 -13.28 18.41 -2.56
C PRO A 424 -12.08 18.36 -1.61
N GLU A 425 -11.56 17.17 -1.36
CA GLU A 425 -10.43 16.96 -0.45
C GLU A 425 -9.09 17.53 -0.95
N ASN A 426 -9.00 17.82 -2.26
CA ASN A 426 -7.86 18.51 -2.85
C ASN A 426 -7.98 20.04 -2.75
N PHE A 427 -9.12 20.56 -2.26
CA PHE A 427 -9.30 21.97 -1.93
C PHE A 427 -9.09 22.22 -0.43
N VAL A 428 -8.08 23.01 -0.09
CA VAL A 428 -7.71 23.35 1.28
C VAL A 428 -7.94 24.84 1.52
N LYS A 429 -8.99 25.18 2.27
CA LYS A 429 -9.37 26.56 2.58
C LYS A 429 -8.49 27.09 3.69
N GLY A 430 -7.57 27.98 3.36
CA GLY A 430 -6.82 28.77 4.33
C GLY A 430 -7.57 30.03 4.75
N THR A 431 -6.94 30.85 5.58
CA THR A 431 -7.53 32.10 6.11
C THR A 431 -7.70 33.21 5.07
N GLN A 432 -6.85 33.24 4.04
CA GLN A 432 -6.84 34.30 3.01
C GLN A 432 -7.29 33.81 1.63
N GLN A 433 -7.09 32.53 1.33
CA GLN A 433 -7.39 31.94 0.03
C GLN A 433 -7.62 30.44 0.18
N ILE A 434 -8.20 29.83 -0.85
CA ILE A 434 -8.25 28.38 -1.00
C ILE A 434 -7.06 27.92 -1.84
N TYR A 435 -6.51 26.77 -1.50
CA TYR A 435 -5.43 26.12 -2.24
C TYR A 435 -5.96 24.86 -2.91
N LEU A 436 -5.48 24.58 -4.12
CA LEU A 436 -5.70 23.34 -4.84
C LEU A 436 -4.38 22.55 -4.83
N ILE A 437 -4.42 21.38 -4.20
CA ILE A 437 -3.26 20.52 -3.95
C ILE A 437 -3.39 19.18 -4.69
N ASP A 438 -2.30 18.41 -4.71
CA ASP A 438 -2.21 17.06 -5.30
C ASP A 438 -2.30 16.99 -6.84
N TRP A 439 -1.35 17.64 -7.49
CA TRP A 439 -1.23 17.78 -8.95
C TRP A 439 -0.77 16.52 -9.71
N GLU A 440 -0.93 15.32 -9.14
CA GLU A 440 -0.38 14.07 -9.70
C GLU A 440 -1.00 13.66 -11.04
N TYR A 441 -2.28 13.97 -11.26
CA TYR A 441 -2.98 13.70 -12.52
C TYR A 441 -2.99 14.88 -13.50
N SER A 442 -2.53 16.05 -13.06
CA SER A 442 -2.69 17.29 -13.83
C SER A 442 -2.04 17.22 -15.22
N ALA A 443 -2.73 17.76 -16.21
CA ALA A 443 -2.31 17.84 -17.61
C ALA A 443 -3.18 18.86 -18.36
N ASN A 444 -2.87 19.17 -19.62
CA ASN A 444 -3.75 20.02 -20.43
C ASN A 444 -4.95 19.20 -20.93
N TYR A 445 -6.17 19.71 -20.76
CA TYR A 445 -7.37 19.10 -21.32
C TYR A 445 -8.53 20.11 -21.41
N ASP A 446 -9.75 19.61 -21.60
CA ASP A 446 -10.96 20.41 -21.48
C ASP A 446 -11.15 20.89 -20.03
N LYS A 447 -11.22 22.21 -19.85
CA LYS A 447 -11.56 22.86 -18.57
C LYS A 447 -12.84 22.35 -17.93
N LEU A 448 -13.79 21.88 -18.74
CA LEU A 448 -15.05 21.36 -18.22
C LEU A 448 -14.88 20.04 -17.47
N TRP A 449 -13.77 19.32 -17.64
CA TRP A 449 -13.47 18.12 -16.85
C TRP A 449 -13.44 18.46 -15.35
N ASP A 450 -12.69 19.46 -14.93
CA ASP A 450 -12.60 19.85 -13.51
C ASP A 450 -13.93 20.40 -12.99
N VAL A 451 -14.66 21.15 -13.83
CA VAL A 451 -15.97 21.71 -13.47
C VAL A 451 -17.00 20.62 -13.20
N VAL A 452 -17.05 19.59 -14.06
CA VAL A 452 -17.99 18.45 -13.84
C VAL A 452 -17.51 17.53 -12.72
N SER A 453 -16.20 17.44 -12.48
CA SER A 453 -15.63 16.63 -11.40
C SER A 453 -16.19 17.05 -10.04
N ILE A 454 -16.16 18.34 -9.72
CA ILE A 454 -16.68 18.84 -8.44
C ILE A 454 -18.14 18.44 -8.22
N GLY A 455 -19.00 18.66 -9.22
CA GLY A 455 -20.42 18.33 -9.10
C GLY A 455 -20.67 16.83 -8.98
N LEU A 456 -19.88 16.01 -9.68
CA LEU A 456 -19.99 14.55 -9.65
C LEU A 456 -19.54 13.96 -8.30
N GLU A 457 -18.42 14.44 -7.76
CA GLU A 457 -17.87 13.95 -6.48
C GLU A 457 -18.58 14.54 -5.25
N CYS A 458 -19.20 15.71 -5.38
CA CYS A 458 -20.04 16.28 -4.32
C CYS A 458 -21.50 15.79 -4.34
N GLU A 459 -21.88 14.99 -5.33
CA GLU A 459 -23.26 14.56 -5.57
C GLU A 459 -24.25 15.74 -5.63
N TYR A 460 -23.92 16.77 -6.41
CA TYR A 460 -24.77 17.95 -6.56
C TYR A 460 -26.15 17.60 -7.12
N THR A 461 -27.17 18.26 -6.59
CA THR A 461 -28.49 18.35 -7.24
C THR A 461 -28.40 19.22 -8.49
N GLU A 462 -29.46 19.23 -9.31
CA GLU A 462 -29.54 20.11 -10.49
C GLU A 462 -29.39 21.59 -10.09
N ASP A 463 -30.06 22.03 -9.02
CA ASP A 463 -29.98 23.40 -8.50
C ASP A 463 -28.56 23.76 -8.00
N GLU A 464 -27.87 22.82 -7.33
CA GLU A 464 -26.50 23.01 -6.85
C GLU A 464 -25.50 23.09 -8.01
N ALA A 465 -25.69 22.25 -9.04
CA ALA A 465 -24.89 22.29 -10.25
C ALA A 465 -25.11 23.60 -11.01
N GLU A 466 -26.36 24.05 -11.19
CA GLU A 466 -26.67 25.34 -11.81
C GLU A 466 -26.01 26.50 -11.06
N LEU A 467 -26.10 26.49 -9.72
CA LEU A 467 -25.44 27.50 -8.89
C LEU A 467 -23.92 27.49 -9.10
N PHE A 468 -23.27 26.33 -9.01
CA PHE A 468 -21.82 26.22 -9.22
C PHE A 468 -21.40 26.69 -10.62
N TYR A 469 -22.15 26.31 -11.66
CA TYR A 469 -21.88 26.74 -13.02
C TYR A 469 -22.03 28.25 -13.17
N SER A 470 -23.04 28.87 -12.52
CA SER A 470 -23.17 30.33 -12.53
C SER A 470 -21.95 31.03 -11.93
N LYS A 471 -21.34 30.47 -10.87
CA LYS A 471 -20.11 31.00 -10.25
C LYS A 471 -18.89 30.79 -11.15
N TYR A 472 -18.77 29.65 -11.82
CA TYR A 472 -17.65 29.35 -12.71
C TYR A 472 -17.71 30.15 -14.01
N PHE A 473 -18.83 30.12 -14.74
CA PHE A 473 -18.95 30.76 -16.05
C PHE A 473 -19.25 32.26 -15.94
N GLY A 474 -19.81 32.73 -14.83
CA GLY A 474 -20.38 34.09 -14.71
C GLY A 474 -21.62 34.32 -15.60
N ARG A 475 -22.15 33.24 -16.18
CA ARG A 475 -23.33 33.18 -17.06
C ARG A 475 -23.90 31.76 -17.05
N ASN A 476 -25.07 31.59 -17.66
CA ASN A 476 -25.56 30.25 -17.93
C ASN A 476 -24.67 29.55 -18.98
N PRO A 477 -24.37 28.25 -18.80
CA PRO A 477 -23.71 27.46 -19.83
C PRO A 477 -24.52 27.46 -21.13
N SER A 478 -23.84 27.45 -22.26
CA SER A 478 -24.47 27.26 -23.58
C SER A 478 -24.92 25.81 -23.74
N ALA A 479 -25.85 25.56 -24.66
CA ALA A 479 -26.30 24.19 -24.96
C ALA A 479 -25.15 23.25 -25.34
N GLN A 480 -24.14 23.76 -26.07
CA GLN A 480 -22.96 22.98 -26.43
C GLN A 480 -22.06 22.69 -25.22
N GLU A 481 -21.95 23.61 -24.26
CA GLU A 481 -21.23 23.35 -23.01
C GLU A 481 -21.94 22.31 -22.16
N LEU A 482 -23.28 22.38 -22.03
CA LEU A 482 -24.07 21.39 -21.30
C LEU A 482 -23.93 19.99 -21.91
N GLU A 483 -24.09 19.85 -23.23
CA GLU A 483 -23.93 18.58 -23.94
C GLU A 483 -22.53 17.98 -23.69
N ARG A 484 -21.49 18.82 -23.76
CA ARG A 484 -20.12 18.40 -23.50
C ARG A 484 -19.89 18.00 -22.04
N MET A 485 -20.51 18.70 -21.09
CA MET A 485 -20.45 18.35 -19.66
C MET A 485 -21.11 17.00 -19.40
N ASP A 486 -22.23 16.68 -20.06
CA ASP A 486 -22.87 15.38 -19.95
C ASP A 486 -21.97 14.25 -20.49
N ILE A 487 -21.33 14.46 -21.64
CA ILE A 487 -20.35 13.51 -22.19
C ILE A 487 -19.18 13.31 -21.22
N LEU A 488 -18.61 14.40 -20.70
CA LEU A 488 -17.45 14.34 -19.79
C LEU A 488 -17.79 13.67 -18.46
N ARG A 489 -18.99 13.89 -17.91
CA ARG A 489 -19.45 13.24 -16.67
C ARG A 489 -19.47 11.71 -16.82
N ILE A 490 -19.97 11.23 -17.96
CA ILE A 490 -19.97 9.79 -18.26
C ILE A 490 -18.55 9.29 -18.48
N LEU A 491 -17.76 10.01 -19.29
CA LEU A 491 -16.37 9.63 -19.57
C LEU A 491 -15.55 9.51 -18.29
N MET A 492 -15.73 10.43 -17.34
CA MET A 492 -15.07 10.43 -16.05
C MET A 492 -15.46 9.24 -15.17
N ASP A 493 -16.74 8.86 -15.15
CA ASP A 493 -17.19 7.66 -14.45
C ASP A 493 -16.56 6.38 -15.01
N ILE A 494 -16.49 6.26 -16.33
CA ILE A 494 -15.84 5.13 -16.98
C ILE A 494 -14.32 5.16 -16.72
N TYR A 495 -13.69 6.34 -16.77
CA TYR A 495 -12.27 6.52 -16.53
C TYR A 495 -11.87 6.06 -15.12
N TRP A 496 -12.52 6.60 -14.08
CA TRP A 496 -12.21 6.24 -12.69
C TRP A 496 -12.61 4.82 -12.35
N SER A 497 -13.63 4.27 -13.02
CA SER A 497 -13.96 2.86 -12.92
C SER A 497 -12.84 1.97 -13.44
N LEU A 498 -12.29 2.26 -14.63
CA LEU A 498 -11.20 1.46 -15.18
C LEU A 498 -9.89 1.64 -14.41
N TRP A 499 -9.60 2.85 -13.94
CA TRP A 499 -8.51 3.10 -13.00
C TRP A 499 -8.64 2.22 -11.76
N ALA A 500 -9.82 2.22 -11.12
CA ALA A 500 -10.07 1.39 -9.94
C ALA A 500 -9.94 -0.10 -10.24
N ALA A 501 -10.45 -0.58 -11.38
CA ALA A 501 -10.25 -1.95 -11.82
C ALA A 501 -8.77 -2.32 -11.94
N SER A 502 -7.94 -1.44 -12.51
CA SER A 502 -6.50 -1.69 -12.60
C SER A 502 -5.84 -1.80 -11.21
N LYS A 503 -6.31 -1.03 -10.21
CA LYS A 503 -5.83 -1.11 -8.82
C LYS A 503 -6.31 -2.36 -8.11
N VAL A 504 -7.57 -2.76 -8.33
CA VAL A 504 -8.10 -4.05 -7.83
C VAL A 504 -7.30 -5.22 -8.37
N ALA A 505 -7.03 -5.21 -9.68
CA ALA A 505 -6.15 -6.18 -10.34
C ALA A 505 -4.74 -6.20 -9.73
N SER A 506 -4.26 -5.07 -9.21
CA SER A 506 -2.95 -4.94 -8.52
C SER A 506 -3.02 -5.22 -7.00
N GLY A 507 -4.11 -5.83 -6.51
CA GLY A 507 -4.26 -6.26 -5.12
C GLY A 507 -4.95 -5.28 -4.17
N GLU A 508 -5.53 -4.17 -4.67
CA GLU A 508 -6.34 -3.23 -3.88
C GLU A 508 -7.82 -3.60 -3.91
N SER A 509 -8.17 -4.77 -3.35
CA SER A 509 -9.52 -5.36 -3.42
C SER A 509 -10.65 -4.46 -2.91
N ASP A 510 -10.35 -3.52 -2.00
CA ASP A 510 -11.34 -2.61 -1.40
C ASP A 510 -11.93 -1.63 -2.44
N LEU A 511 -11.28 -1.44 -3.58
CA LEU A 511 -11.75 -0.58 -4.67
C LEU A 511 -12.76 -1.26 -5.61
N LEU A 512 -13.02 -2.57 -5.47
CA LEU A 512 -13.92 -3.29 -6.38
C LEU A 512 -15.35 -2.72 -6.38
N GLY A 513 -15.88 -2.41 -5.20
CA GLY A 513 -17.19 -1.79 -5.07
C GLY A 513 -17.26 -0.43 -5.77
N TYR A 514 -16.25 0.41 -5.57
CA TYR A 514 -16.12 1.71 -6.23
C TYR A 514 -16.06 1.57 -7.76
N SER A 515 -15.23 0.64 -8.23
CA SER A 515 -15.04 0.32 -9.65
C SER A 515 -16.37 0.01 -10.34
N ILE A 516 -17.13 -0.94 -9.79
CA ILE A 516 -18.40 -1.39 -10.36
C ILE A 516 -19.47 -0.30 -10.28
N GLN A 517 -19.57 0.40 -9.16
CA GLN A 517 -20.58 1.46 -8.97
C GLN A 517 -20.39 2.61 -9.95
N ARG A 518 -19.15 3.05 -10.20
CA ARG A 518 -18.88 4.11 -11.19
C ARG A 518 -19.19 3.66 -12.60
N TYR A 519 -18.85 2.42 -12.98
CA TYR A 519 -19.22 1.90 -14.29
C TYR A 519 -20.73 1.90 -14.49
N ALA A 520 -21.47 1.37 -13.52
CA ALA A 520 -22.93 1.30 -13.57
C ALA A 520 -23.58 2.69 -13.68
N ARG A 521 -23.06 3.68 -12.93
CA ARG A 521 -23.51 5.08 -13.02
C ARG A 521 -23.24 5.67 -14.40
N GLY A 522 -22.03 5.47 -14.94
CA GLY A 522 -21.67 5.86 -16.31
C GLY A 522 -22.62 5.29 -17.35
N ILE A 523 -22.85 3.97 -17.33
CA ILE A 523 -23.76 3.28 -18.27
C ILE A 523 -25.22 3.77 -18.13
N SER A 524 -25.69 4.01 -16.90
CA SER A 524 -27.03 4.57 -16.69
C SER A 524 -27.18 5.93 -17.35
N ASN A 525 -26.15 6.79 -17.26
CA ASN A 525 -26.15 8.14 -17.81
C ASN A 525 -25.95 8.16 -19.33
N ILE A 526 -25.33 7.14 -19.95
CA ILE A 526 -25.25 7.03 -21.43
C ILE A 526 -26.62 7.06 -22.09
N LYS A 527 -27.65 6.55 -21.42
CA LYS A 527 -29.03 6.56 -21.94
C LYS A 527 -29.58 7.98 -22.12
N LEU A 528 -29.00 8.97 -21.43
CA LEU A 528 -29.39 10.38 -21.55
C LEU A 528 -28.80 11.06 -22.79
N LEU A 529 -27.76 10.47 -23.41
CA LEU A 529 -27.14 10.96 -24.64
C LEU A 529 -27.75 10.35 -25.93
N LYS A 530 -28.66 9.38 -25.80
CA LYS A 530 -29.35 8.72 -26.90
C LYS A 530 -30.79 9.22 -26.99
#